data_AF-A0AAQ3VIU9-F1
#
_entry.id   AF-A0AAQ3VIU9-F1
#
_cell.length_a   1.000
_cell.length_b   1.000
_cell.length_c   1.000
_cell.angle_alpha   90.00
_cell.angle_beta   90.00
_cell.angle_gamma   90.00
#
_symmetry.space_group_name_H-M   'P 1'
#
loop_
_entity.id
_entity.type
_entity.pdbx_description
1 polymer ?
#
loop_
_entity_poly.entity_id
_entity_poly.type
_entity_poly.pdbx_seq_one_letter_code
_entity_poly.pdbx_strand_id
1 'polypeptide(L)'
;MHVRELQWIEPVKALRCLAQHPQLTFLDSAAGHELLGRYSYLTCEPFGTYLVADGQASWNAEAVAGDPWVVLRSLLARYRAAHRPDLPPFQGGAAGFLAYDMNRTLERLPAPSLPGLRLPQSILHFYGIRPRAAVLRVFPICS
;
A
#
# COMPACT_ATOMS: atom_id res chain seq x y z
N MET A 1 -7.23 -13.19 -12.40
CA MET A 1 -6.28 -12.06 -12.55
C MET A 1 -6.11 -11.77 -14.03
N HIS A 2 -6.66 -10.66 -14.51
CA HIS A 2 -6.46 -10.23 -15.89
C HIS A 2 -5.30 -9.23 -15.89
N VAL A 3 -4.22 -9.58 -16.59
CA VAL A 3 -3.04 -8.70 -16.72
C VAL A 3 -2.97 -8.29 -18.18
N ARG A 4 -2.83 -6.98 -18.39
CA ARG A 4 -2.62 -6.41 -19.71
C ARG A 4 -1.33 -5.62 -19.67
N GLU A 5 -0.45 -5.94 -20.60
CA GLU A 5 0.72 -5.12 -20.83
C GLU A 5 0.29 -3.85 -21.55
N LEU A 6 0.77 -2.71 -21.06
CA LEU A 6 0.52 -1.40 -21.66
C LEU A 6 1.78 -0.93 -22.37
N GLN A 7 1.61 -0.11 -23.40
CA GLN A 7 2.74 0.59 -24.01
C GLN A 7 3.45 1.41 -22.94
N TRP A 8 4.78 1.47 -23.03
CA TRP A 8 5.57 2.19 -22.06
C TRP A 8 5.18 3.67 -22.02
N ILE A 9 5.01 4.17 -20.81
CA ILE A 9 4.88 5.59 -20.49
C ILE A 9 5.66 5.85 -19.19
N GLU A 10 6.15 7.08 -19.04
CA GLU A 10 6.79 7.54 -17.80
C GLU A 10 5.88 7.30 -16.57
N PRO A 11 6.40 6.73 -15.45
CA PRO A 11 5.58 6.45 -14.26
C PRO A 11 4.87 7.69 -13.72
N VAL A 12 5.57 8.82 -13.73
CA VAL A 12 5.01 10.11 -13.28
C VAL A 12 3.88 10.58 -14.20
N LYS A 13 3.95 10.27 -15.51
CA LYS A 13 2.85 10.56 -16.44
C LYS A 13 1.64 9.69 -16.13
N ALA A 14 1.85 8.39 -15.88
CA ALA A 14 0.79 7.49 -15.46
C ALA A 14 0.12 7.95 -14.15
N LEU A 15 0.92 8.40 -13.18
CA LEU A 15 0.44 8.94 -11.90
C LEU A 15 -0.52 10.10 -12.14
N ARG A 16 -0.14 11.05 -12.99
CA ARG A 16 -0.99 12.20 -13.34
C ARG A 16 -2.29 11.79 -14.01
N CYS A 17 -2.27 10.78 -14.88
CA CYS A 17 -3.48 10.25 -15.52
C CYS A 17 -4.46 9.61 -14.53
N LEU A 18 -3.98 9.13 -13.38
CA LEU A 18 -4.79 8.48 -12.35
C LEU A 18 -5.04 9.38 -11.13
N ALA A 19 -4.56 10.63 -11.14
CA ALA A 19 -4.59 11.53 -9.98
C ALA A 19 -6.01 11.81 -9.45
N GLN A 20 -7.04 11.73 -10.29
CA GLN A 20 -8.44 11.89 -9.85
C GLN A 20 -9.00 10.69 -9.08
N HIS A 21 -8.35 9.53 -9.12
CA HIS A 21 -8.84 8.35 -8.41
C HIS A 21 -8.45 8.41 -6.93
N PRO A 22 -9.40 8.10 -6.02
CA PRO A 22 -9.14 8.14 -4.59
C PRO A 22 -8.09 7.11 -4.20
N GLN A 23 -7.33 7.46 -3.16
CA GLN A 23 -6.38 6.55 -2.50
C GLN A 23 -5.40 5.93 -3.50
N LEU A 24 -4.87 6.77 -4.40
CA LEU A 24 -3.81 6.43 -5.33
C LEU A 24 -2.51 6.22 -4.56
N THR A 25 -1.97 5.01 -4.62
CA THR A 25 -0.64 4.67 -4.12
C THR A 25 0.31 4.53 -5.30
N PHE A 26 1.47 5.15 -5.16
CA PHE A 26 2.56 5.08 -6.12
C PHE A 26 3.83 4.67 -5.39
N LEU A 27 4.40 3.54 -5.81
CA LEU A 27 5.66 3.02 -5.31
C LEU A 27 6.65 3.07 -6.46
N ASP A 28 7.59 4.00 -6.40
CA ASP A 28 8.64 4.15 -7.39
C ASP A 28 9.97 3.69 -6.82
N SER A 29 10.69 2.86 -7.56
CA SER A 29 12.02 2.44 -7.15
C SER A 29 13.06 3.39 -7.74
N ALA A 30 13.64 4.24 -6.88
CA ALA A 30 14.74 5.12 -7.25
C ALA A 30 16.11 4.41 -7.28
N ALA A 31 16.18 3.12 -6.92
CA ALA A 31 17.45 2.42 -6.78
C ALA A 31 17.99 1.97 -8.14
N GLY A 32 19.15 2.49 -8.55
CA GLY A 32 19.95 2.01 -9.70
C GLY A 32 20.57 0.62 -9.48
N HIS A 33 19.88 -0.26 -8.76
CA HIS A 33 20.31 -1.61 -8.47
C HIS A 33 19.58 -2.58 -9.39
N GLU A 34 20.34 -3.39 -10.12
CA GLU A 34 19.91 -4.29 -11.21
C GLU A 34 18.70 -5.19 -10.91
N LEU A 35 18.34 -5.42 -9.64
CA LEU A 35 17.24 -6.29 -9.21
C LEU A 35 16.03 -5.54 -8.62
N LEU A 36 16.21 -4.36 -8.03
CA LEU A 36 15.16 -3.64 -7.28
C LEU A 36 14.62 -2.40 -8.03
N GLY A 37 15.33 -1.88 -9.04
CA GLY A 37 14.95 -0.70 -9.83
C GLY A 37 14.00 -0.93 -11.01
N ARG A 38 13.48 -2.15 -11.19
CA ARG A 38 12.81 -2.54 -12.44
C ARG A 38 11.32 -2.22 -12.53
N TYR A 39 10.69 -1.85 -11.42
CA TYR A 39 9.24 -1.71 -11.34
C TYR A 39 8.86 -0.44 -10.60
N SER A 40 7.95 0.31 -11.19
CA SER A 40 7.09 1.25 -10.49
C SER A 40 5.69 0.67 -10.41
N TYR A 41 5.02 0.79 -9.26
CA TYR A 41 3.66 0.30 -9.05
C TYR A 41 2.73 1.48 -8.84
N LEU A 42 1.63 1.51 -9.58
CA LEU A 42 0.50 2.40 -9.33
C LEU A 42 -0.71 1.54 -8.99
N THR A 43 -1.47 1.96 -7.99
CA THR A 43 -2.74 1.32 -7.63
C THR A 43 -3.70 2.37 -7.09
N CYS A 44 -4.98 2.30 -7.45
CA CYS A 44 -6.02 3.20 -6.97
C CYS A 44 -7.29 2.42 -6.66
N GLU A 45 -8.28 3.09 -6.07
CA GLU A 45 -9.60 2.51 -5.76
C GLU A 45 -9.50 1.19 -4.96
N PRO A 46 -8.86 1.20 -3.78
CA PRO A 46 -8.74 0.00 -2.97
C PRO A 46 -10.13 -0.49 -2.56
N PHE A 47 -10.27 -1.81 -2.41
CA PHE A 47 -11.53 -2.39 -1.96
C PHE A 47 -11.71 -2.29 -0.43
N GLY A 48 -10.63 -1.96 0.28
CA GLY A 48 -10.74 -1.61 1.68
C GLY A 48 -9.53 -0.88 2.23
N THR A 49 -9.72 -0.25 3.37
CA THR A 49 -8.69 0.51 4.07
C THR A 49 -8.63 0.08 5.52
N TYR A 50 -7.46 -0.38 5.93
CA TYR A 50 -7.09 -0.57 7.32
C TYR A 50 -6.46 0.73 7.84
N LEU A 51 -6.93 1.20 8.98
CA LEU A 51 -6.43 2.42 9.61
C LEU A 51 -6.23 2.20 11.10
N VAL A 52 -5.16 2.76 11.66
CA VAL A 52 -4.93 2.81 13.09
C VAL A 52 -4.82 4.27 13.53
N ALA A 53 -5.66 4.66 14.49
CA ALA A 53 -5.61 5.95 15.14
C ALA A 53 -5.85 5.76 16.63
N ASP A 54 -5.08 6.48 17.46
CA ASP A 54 -5.10 6.36 18.92
C ASP A 54 -4.99 4.91 19.43
N GLY A 55 -4.25 4.08 18.70
CA GLY A 55 -4.03 2.66 19.02
C GLY A 55 -5.23 1.76 18.71
N GLN A 56 -6.29 2.29 18.10
CA GLN A 56 -7.48 1.55 17.70
C GLN A 56 -7.46 1.26 16.21
N ALA A 57 -7.74 0.01 15.83
CA ALA A 57 -7.85 -0.39 14.44
C ALA A 57 -9.26 -0.14 13.89
N SER A 58 -9.33 0.20 12.61
CA SER A 58 -10.56 0.25 11.84
C SER A 58 -10.38 -0.39 10.47
N TRP A 59 -11.46 -0.95 9.95
CA TRP A 59 -11.57 -1.47 8.60
C TRP A 59 -12.73 -0.77 7.90
N ASN A 60 -12.45 -0.06 6.81
CA ASN A 60 -13.46 0.72 6.07
C ASN A 60 -14.23 1.71 6.96
N ALA A 61 -13.51 2.40 7.84
CA ALA A 61 -14.05 3.33 8.83
C ALA A 61 -14.93 2.71 9.94
N GLU A 62 -15.04 1.38 9.99
CA GLU A 62 -15.66 0.67 11.12
C GLU A 62 -14.60 0.22 12.10
N ALA A 63 -14.80 0.52 13.40
CA ALA A 63 -13.88 0.10 14.45
C ALA A 63 -13.83 -1.42 14.55
N VAL A 64 -12.62 -1.98 14.67
CA VAL A 64 -12.40 -3.41 14.85
C VAL A 64 -11.76 -3.61 16.22
N ALA A 65 -12.44 -4.36 17.09
CA ALA A 65 -11.92 -4.68 18.41
C ALA A 65 -10.69 -5.61 18.32
N GLY A 66 -9.70 -5.35 19.17
CA GLY A 66 -8.52 -6.20 19.34
C GLY A 66 -7.20 -5.48 19.07
N ASP A 67 -6.11 -6.22 19.21
CA ASP A 67 -4.76 -5.73 18.90
C ASP A 67 -4.65 -5.37 17.40
N PRO A 68 -4.20 -4.14 17.05
CA PRO A 68 -4.11 -3.71 15.65
C PRO A 68 -3.29 -4.66 14.77
N TRP A 69 -2.21 -5.24 15.29
CA TRP A 69 -1.40 -6.19 14.52
C TRP A 69 -2.10 -7.52 14.28
N VAL A 70 -2.88 -8.02 15.24
CA VAL A 70 -3.75 -9.20 15.06
C VAL A 70 -4.82 -8.91 14.00
N VAL A 71 -5.44 -7.73 14.03
CA VAL A 71 -6.42 -7.32 13.02
C VAL A 71 -5.77 -7.27 11.63
N LEU A 72 -4.61 -6.61 11.51
CA LEU A 72 -3.88 -6.53 10.25
C LEU A 72 -3.48 -7.90 9.71
N ARG A 73 -2.93 -8.78 10.57
CA ARG A 73 -2.58 -10.17 10.21
C ARG A 73 -3.80 -10.93 9.68
N SER A 74 -4.96 -10.76 10.33
CA SER A 74 -6.21 -11.41 9.94
C SER A 74 -6.69 -10.92 8.57
N LEU A 75 -6.61 -9.60 8.31
CA LEU A 75 -6.96 -9.02 7.01
C LEU A 75 -6.02 -9.50 5.89
N LEU A 76 -4.71 -9.51 6.13
CA LEU A 76 -3.72 -10.01 5.18
C LEU A 76 -3.94 -11.50 4.85
N ALA A 77 -4.26 -12.31 5.85
CA ALA A 77 -4.58 -13.73 5.66
C ALA A 77 -5.89 -13.91 4.87
N ARG A 78 -6.93 -13.15 5.20
CA ARG A 78 -8.25 -13.20 4.55
C ARG A 78 -8.18 -12.86 3.06
N TYR A 79 -7.34 -11.90 2.68
CA TYR A 79 -7.23 -11.42 1.30
C TYR A 79 -5.98 -11.92 0.57
N ARG A 80 -5.37 -13.01 1.06
CA ARG A 80 -4.19 -13.62 0.43
C ARG A 80 -4.56 -14.15 -0.96
N ALA A 81 -3.86 -13.67 -1.98
CA ALA A 81 -3.95 -14.19 -3.35
C ALA A 81 -2.84 -15.21 -3.63
N ALA A 82 -3.10 -16.11 -4.60
CA ALA A 82 -2.07 -17.02 -5.11
C ALA A 82 -1.01 -16.22 -5.89
N HIS A 83 0.27 -16.44 -5.57
CA HIS A 83 1.38 -15.79 -6.25
C HIS A 83 1.59 -16.40 -7.64
N ARG A 84 1.74 -15.53 -8.65
CA ARG A 84 2.05 -15.91 -10.02
C ARG A 84 3.49 -15.52 -10.38
N PRO A 85 4.41 -16.46 -10.58
CA PRO A 85 5.82 -16.16 -10.81
C PRO A 85 6.10 -15.47 -12.15
N ASP A 86 5.15 -15.53 -13.09
CA ASP A 86 5.22 -14.86 -14.40
C ASP A 86 4.85 -13.37 -14.35
N LEU A 87 4.42 -12.86 -13.19
CA LEU A 87 3.97 -11.49 -13.00
C LEU A 87 4.94 -10.67 -12.13
N PRO A 88 4.85 -9.33 -12.17
CA PRO A 88 5.63 -8.48 -11.26
C PRO A 88 5.45 -8.87 -9.78
N PRO A 89 6.45 -8.61 -8.91
CA PRO A 89 6.43 -9.01 -7.50
C PRO A 89 5.21 -8.52 -6.71
N PHE A 90 4.77 -7.27 -6.92
CA PHE A 90 3.57 -6.75 -6.27
C PHE A 90 2.35 -7.05 -7.14
N GLN A 91 1.49 -7.96 -6.67
CA GLN A 91 0.32 -8.48 -7.40
C GLN A 91 -1.00 -8.04 -6.74
N GLY A 92 -0.97 -6.90 -6.04
CA GLY A 92 -1.98 -6.47 -5.08
C GLY A 92 -1.60 -6.83 -3.65
N GLY A 93 -2.54 -6.65 -2.73
CA GLY A 93 -2.32 -6.71 -1.29
C GLY A 93 -2.44 -5.34 -0.65
N ALA A 94 -1.77 -5.14 0.48
CA ALA A 94 -1.82 -3.89 1.22
C ALA A 94 -0.65 -2.98 0.86
N ALA A 95 -0.93 -1.70 0.59
CA ALA A 95 0.08 -0.66 0.42
C ALA A 95 -0.38 0.65 1.07
N GLY A 96 0.56 1.44 1.59
CA GLY A 96 0.28 2.64 2.36
C GLY A 96 1.44 2.95 3.29
N PHE A 97 1.16 3.39 4.51
CA PHE A 97 2.19 3.75 5.49
C PHE A 97 1.95 3.16 6.88
N LEU A 98 3.07 3.01 7.59
CA LEU A 98 3.17 2.77 9.02
C LEU A 98 3.98 3.93 9.60
N ALA A 99 3.36 4.74 10.46
CA ALA A 99 4.03 5.86 11.10
C ALA A 99 4.97 5.37 12.21
N TYR A 100 5.93 6.20 12.59
CA TYR A 100 6.87 5.88 13.67
C TYR A 100 6.14 5.54 14.98
N ASP A 101 5.10 6.30 15.33
CA ASP A 101 4.30 6.11 16.55
C ASP A 101 3.49 4.80 16.57
N MET A 102 3.47 4.03 15.48
CA MET A 102 2.93 2.67 15.48
C MET A 102 3.68 1.77 16.49
N ASN A 103 4.95 2.07 16.80
CA ASN A 103 5.72 1.36 17.83
C ASN A 103 5.07 1.42 19.23
N ARG A 104 4.27 2.44 19.54
CA ARG A 104 3.55 2.58 20.82
C ARG A 104 2.47 1.52 21.02
N THR A 105 2.10 0.81 19.95
CA THR A 105 1.20 -0.36 20.03
C THR A 105 1.96 -1.64 20.41
N LEU A 106 3.29 -1.66 20.28
CA LEU A 106 4.14 -2.79 20.62
C LEU A 106 4.81 -2.60 21.99
N GLU A 107 5.14 -1.36 22.36
CA GLU A 107 5.92 -1.05 23.54
C GLU A 107 5.38 0.16 24.30
N ARG A 108 5.58 0.17 25.63
CA ARG A 108 5.26 1.34 26.46
C ARG A 108 6.42 2.32 26.40
N LEU A 109 6.23 3.40 25.64
CA LEU A 109 7.21 4.47 25.51
C LEU A 109 6.82 5.70 26.34
N PRO A 110 7.80 6.48 26.84
CA PRO A 110 7.52 7.78 27.44
C PRO A 110 6.72 8.69 26.51
N ALA A 111 5.97 9.62 27.11
CA ALA A 111 5.33 10.68 26.35
C ALA A 111 6.41 11.56 25.68
N PRO A 112 6.22 11.95 24.41
CA PRO A 112 7.17 12.84 23.74
C PRO A 112 7.17 14.22 24.41
N SER A 113 8.33 14.88 24.42
CA SER A 113 8.51 16.19 25.05
C SER A 113 7.79 17.34 24.32
N LEU A 114 7.45 17.14 23.05
CA LEU A 114 6.68 18.08 22.24
C LEU A 114 5.46 17.38 21.64
N PRO A 115 4.33 18.10 21.49
CA PRO A 115 3.18 17.56 20.77
C PRO A 115 3.56 17.30 19.31
N GLY A 116 3.50 16.04 18.91
CA GLY A 116 3.75 15.61 17.54
C GLY A 116 2.61 15.96 16.58
N LEU A 117 2.80 15.63 15.30
CA LEU A 117 1.72 15.72 14.31
C LEU A 117 0.61 14.74 14.67
N ARG A 118 -0.65 15.18 14.59
CA ARG A 118 -1.82 14.32 14.74
C ARG A 118 -2.07 13.55 13.45
N LEU A 119 -1.23 12.54 13.21
CA LEU A 119 -1.38 11.63 12.08
C LEU A 119 -1.88 10.27 12.59
N PRO A 120 -2.67 9.55 11.78
CA PRO A 120 -2.92 8.13 12.03
C PRO A 120 -1.60 7.37 12.19
N GLN A 121 -1.56 6.38 13.08
CA GLN A 121 -0.40 5.51 13.25
C GLN A 121 -0.20 4.59 12.03
N SER A 122 -1.26 4.33 11.26
CA SER A 122 -1.18 3.60 10.00
C SER A 122 -2.38 3.90 9.09
N ILE A 123 -2.13 3.91 7.79
CA ILE A 123 -3.15 3.70 6.76
C ILE A 123 -2.60 2.70 5.75
N LEU A 124 -3.29 1.58 5.56
CA LEU A 124 -2.98 0.58 4.55
C LEU A 124 -4.21 0.34 3.68
N HIS A 125 -4.05 0.61 2.38
CA HIS A 125 -5.06 0.37 1.37
C HIS A 125 -4.89 -1.02 0.79
N PHE A 126 -5.98 -1.78 0.77
CA PHE A 126 -6.03 -3.13 0.24
C PHE A 126 -6.48 -3.07 -1.22
N TYR A 127 -5.53 -3.32 -2.10
CA TYR A 127 -5.73 -3.44 -3.53
C TYR A 127 -5.87 -4.90 -3.90
N GLY A 128 -6.86 -5.20 -4.73
CA GLY A 128 -7.10 -6.54 -5.22
C GLY A 128 -7.30 -6.50 -6.72
N ILE A 129 -7.27 -7.65 -7.36
CA ILE A 129 -7.36 -7.83 -8.82
C ILE A 129 -8.81 -7.72 -9.36
N ARG A 130 -9.64 -6.88 -8.73
CA ARG A 130 -10.93 -6.47 -9.30
C ARG A 130 -10.66 -5.66 -10.59
N PRO A 131 -11.59 -5.63 -11.56
CA PRO A 131 -11.37 -5.07 -12.90
C PRO A 131 -10.97 -3.57 -12.98
N ARG A 132 -10.84 -2.88 -11.85
CA ARG A 132 -10.44 -1.46 -11.77
C ARG A 132 -9.03 -1.21 -11.17
N ALA A 133 -8.40 -2.22 -10.57
CA ALA A 133 -7.02 -2.07 -10.07
C ALA A 133 -6.03 -2.28 -11.22
N ALA A 134 -5.56 -1.18 -11.80
CA ALA A 134 -4.50 -1.20 -12.80
C ALA A 134 -3.14 -1.26 -12.10
N VAL A 135 -2.51 -2.45 -12.02
CA VAL A 135 -1.07 -2.53 -11.74
C VAL A 135 -0.35 -2.20 -13.04
N LEU A 136 0.06 -0.94 -13.20
CA LEU A 136 0.85 -0.55 -14.35
C LEU A 136 2.28 -1.08 -14.17
N ARG A 137 2.71 -1.96 -15.07
CA ARG A 137 4.12 -2.27 -15.26
C ARG A 137 4.75 -1.11 -16.01
N VAL A 138 5.68 -0.39 -15.37
CA VAL A 138 6.57 0.51 -16.10
C VAL A 138 7.89 -0.23 -16.32
N PHE A 139 8.29 -0.35 -17.59
CA PHE A 139 9.51 -1.03 -18.03
C PHE A 139 10.75 -0.46 -17.33
N PRO A 140 11.86 -1.22 -17.26
CA PRO A 140 13.12 -0.70 -16.75
C PRO A 140 13.50 0.60 -17.45
N ILE A 141 14.02 1.54 -16.66
CA ILE A 141 14.77 2.70 -17.15
C ILE A 141 16.01 2.12 -17.86
N CYS A 142 15.90 1.80 -19.15
CA CYS A 142 17.08 1.52 -19.97
C CYS A 142 17.66 2.86 -20.41
N SER A 143 18.92 3.06 -20.03
CA SER A 143 19.84 4.07 -20.57
C SER A 143 19.99 3.96 -22.09
#